data_AF-A0A6I4TI12-F1
#
_entry.id   AF-A0A6I4TI12-F1
#
_cell.length_a   1.000
_cell.length_b   1.000
_cell.length_c   1.000
_cell.angle_alpha   90.00
_cell.angle_beta   90.00
_cell.angle_gamma   90.00
#
_symmetry.space_group_name_H-M   'P 1'
#
loop_
_entity.id
_entity.type
_entity.pdbx_description
1 polymer ?
#
loop_
_entity_poly.entity_id
_entity_poly.type
_entity_poly.pdbx_seq_one_letter_code
_entity_poly.pdbx_strand_id
1 'polypeptide(L)'
;MTKTFKIALAAASALALTACGDNSAGGGSREQIKVVGSSTVFPFSKAVSEAFARDTQFASPIIESTGTGGGMKLFCAGVGAETPDIANASRRMKASEFENCQANGVTDIIEVQVGLDGIALASSKGGIMMNLTPKMVYEALAASPYGGEQTTKTWADVDPSLPAEPILVYGPPSTSGTRDALKELILEAGCKTDEATKALKETDEDRYDQVCTEVRSDGAYVDQGEQDNLIVQKIEGNPNAVGIFGYSYLEENLDKVQGLPMNGVDPTYENISSFEYPGARPLFMYVKKAHLDAIPGLKEFLSQWAGMWGKDGPLAKIGLVANPDDAAAAANAAVTEYTTLDGSELK
;
A
#
# COMPACT_ATOMS: atom_id res chain seq x y z
N MET A 1 81.19 -43.84 -34.18
CA MET A 1 80.64 -43.39 -35.49
C MET A 1 79.12 -43.50 -35.43
N THR A 2 78.45 -42.34 -35.51
CA THR A 2 77.10 -42.09 -36.04
C THR A 2 75.99 -43.15 -35.83
N LYS A 3 74.94 -42.76 -35.08
CA LYS A 3 73.62 -42.43 -35.66
C LYS A 3 72.65 -41.85 -34.60
N THR A 4 72.28 -40.61 -34.89
CA THR A 4 71.01 -39.89 -34.73
C THR A 4 69.85 -40.62 -34.02
N PHE A 5 69.33 -40.01 -32.95
CA PHE A 5 67.96 -40.24 -32.46
C PHE A 5 67.16 -38.93 -32.59
N LYS A 6 66.06 -38.96 -33.34
CA LYS A 6 65.01 -37.94 -33.39
C LYS A 6 63.75 -38.55 -32.79
N ILE A 7 63.17 -37.93 -31.75
CA ILE A 7 61.72 -37.87 -31.43
C ILE A 7 61.61 -36.63 -30.50
N ALA A 8 61.27 -35.41 -30.90
CA ALA A 8 60.02 -34.89 -31.49
C ALA A 8 58.78 -35.20 -30.64
N LEU A 9 58.52 -34.41 -29.59
CA LEU A 9 57.16 -34.27 -29.05
C LEU A 9 56.89 -32.86 -28.46
N ALA A 10 56.09 -32.13 -29.22
CA ALA A 10 55.04 -31.19 -28.83
C ALA A 10 55.33 -30.03 -27.84
N ALA A 11 55.80 -28.90 -28.39
CA ALA A 11 55.42 -27.57 -27.89
C ALA A 11 54.28 -27.03 -28.76
N ALA A 12 53.03 -27.14 -28.31
CA ALA A 12 51.88 -26.45 -28.89
C ALA A 12 50.69 -26.53 -27.92
N SER A 13 50.40 -25.43 -27.20
CA SER A 13 49.05 -25.03 -26.73
C SER A 13 49.18 -23.78 -25.86
N ALA A 14 49.36 -22.63 -26.50
CA ALA A 14 49.13 -21.33 -25.89
C ALA A 14 48.65 -20.39 -26.99
N LEU A 15 47.37 -20.51 -27.36
CA LEU A 15 46.58 -19.57 -28.18
C LEU A 15 45.18 -20.18 -28.40
N ALA A 16 44.28 -19.97 -27.45
CA ALA A 16 42.83 -19.92 -27.65
C ALA A 16 42.15 -19.72 -26.29
N LEU A 17 41.89 -18.47 -25.91
CA LEU A 17 40.82 -18.04 -24.99
C LEU A 17 40.69 -16.51 -25.12
N THR A 18 40.40 -16.06 -26.35
CA THR A 18 39.85 -14.74 -26.66
C THR A 18 38.57 -14.96 -27.46
N ALA A 19 37.49 -15.30 -26.77
CA ALA A 19 36.11 -15.24 -27.28
C ALA A 19 35.14 -15.46 -26.10
N CYS A 20 34.07 -14.65 -26.04
CA CYS A 20 33.20 -14.38 -24.89
C CYS A 20 33.87 -13.41 -23.90
N GLY A 21 34.03 -12.12 -24.19
CA GLY A 21 33.03 -11.27 -24.84
C GLY A 21 31.91 -10.88 -23.88
N ASP A 22 32.22 -10.64 -22.59
CA ASP A 22 31.34 -9.82 -21.75
C ASP A 22 31.67 -8.35 -22.04
N ASN A 23 31.17 -7.92 -23.19
CA ASN A 23 31.12 -6.52 -23.59
C ASN A 23 29.67 -6.07 -23.40
N SER A 24 29.21 -6.09 -22.15
CA SER A 24 27.93 -5.53 -21.72
C SER A 24 28.15 -4.20 -21.00
N ALA A 25 29.09 -3.39 -21.50
CA ALA A 25 29.08 -1.94 -21.32
C ALA A 25 28.10 -1.31 -22.34
N GLY A 26 26.87 -1.83 -22.36
CA GLY A 26 25.75 -1.33 -23.14
C GLY A 26 24.59 -1.13 -22.21
N GLY A 27 24.09 0.10 -22.12
CA GLY A 27 22.87 0.45 -21.40
C GLY A 27 21.64 -0.21 -22.03
N GLY A 28 21.51 -1.52 -21.85
CA GLY A 28 20.29 -2.26 -22.13
C GLY A 28 19.25 -1.89 -21.08
N SER A 29 18.07 -1.49 -21.54
CA SER A 29 16.88 -1.43 -20.71
C SER A 29 16.67 -2.81 -20.08
N ARG A 30 16.51 -2.86 -18.75
CA ARG A 30 16.09 -4.08 -18.08
C ARG A 30 14.74 -4.57 -18.61
N GLU A 31 14.54 -5.88 -18.68
CA GLU A 31 13.34 -6.49 -19.28
C GLU A 31 12.13 -6.50 -18.35
N GLN A 32 12.33 -6.45 -17.02
CA GLN A 32 11.25 -6.44 -16.03
C GLN A 32 10.95 -5.04 -15.55
N ILE A 33 9.66 -4.71 -15.40
CA ILE A 33 9.15 -3.54 -14.68
C ILE A 33 9.44 -3.69 -13.19
N LYS A 34 9.83 -2.60 -12.52
CA LYS A 34 10.07 -2.52 -11.08
C LYS A 34 9.14 -1.51 -10.44
N VAL A 35 8.43 -1.95 -9.41
CA VAL A 35 7.44 -1.16 -8.67
C VAL A 35 7.79 -1.19 -7.19
N VAL A 36 7.83 -0.03 -6.55
CA VAL A 36 8.07 0.11 -5.10
C VAL A 36 6.94 0.87 -4.42
N GLY A 37 6.88 0.86 -3.09
CA GLY A 37 6.09 1.82 -2.32
C GLY A 37 5.09 1.21 -1.35
N SER A 38 3.88 1.74 -1.34
CA SER A 38 2.85 1.47 -0.33
C SER A 38 2.51 -0.02 -0.17
N SER A 39 2.52 -0.47 1.08
CA SER A 39 2.01 -1.79 1.52
C SER A 39 0.50 -1.93 1.32
N THR A 40 -0.25 -0.83 1.38
CA THR A 40 -1.70 -0.83 1.13
C THR A 40 -2.03 -1.04 -0.35
N VAL A 41 -1.20 -0.51 -1.26
CA VAL A 41 -1.39 -0.70 -2.71
C VAL A 41 -0.75 -2.02 -3.20
N PHE A 42 0.20 -2.57 -2.44
CA PHE A 42 0.93 -3.79 -2.75
C PHE A 42 0.05 -4.98 -3.19
N PRO A 43 -1.01 -5.40 -2.47
CA PRO A 43 -1.82 -6.55 -2.87
C PRO A 43 -2.49 -6.34 -4.24
N PHE A 44 -2.95 -5.11 -4.54
CA PHE A 44 -3.54 -4.78 -5.83
C PHE A 44 -2.49 -4.81 -6.93
N SER A 45 -1.33 -4.19 -6.70
CA SER A 45 -0.23 -4.16 -7.67
C SER A 45 0.31 -5.56 -7.97
N LYS A 46 0.34 -6.44 -6.97
CA LYS A 46 0.68 -7.85 -7.14
C LYS A 46 -0.36 -8.59 -7.98
N ALA A 47 -1.65 -8.41 -7.72
CA ALA A 47 -2.71 -9.01 -8.52
C ALA A 47 -2.67 -8.56 -9.99
N VAL A 48 -2.38 -7.28 -10.25
CA VAL A 48 -2.17 -6.77 -11.62
C VAL A 48 -0.92 -7.38 -12.24
N SER A 49 0.20 -7.52 -11.51
CA SER A 49 1.43 -8.16 -11.99
C SER A 49 1.19 -9.63 -12.39
N GLU A 50 0.50 -10.39 -11.55
CA GLU A 50 0.14 -11.79 -11.83
C GLU A 50 -0.79 -11.91 -13.03
N ALA A 51 -1.73 -10.97 -13.18
CA ALA A 51 -2.61 -10.94 -14.34
C ALA A 51 -1.85 -10.59 -15.62
N PHE A 52 -1.01 -9.56 -15.57
CA PHE A 52 -0.17 -9.14 -16.68
C PHE A 52 0.77 -10.26 -17.18
N ALA A 53 1.40 -11.00 -16.27
CA ALA A 53 2.28 -12.12 -16.61
C ALA A 53 1.54 -13.30 -17.26
N ARG A 54 0.25 -13.47 -16.94
CA ARG A 54 -0.61 -14.50 -17.54
C ARG A 54 -1.15 -14.07 -18.89
N ASP A 55 -1.52 -12.80 -19.03
CA ASP A 55 -2.29 -12.28 -20.15
C ASP A 55 -1.39 -11.71 -21.27
N THR A 56 -0.08 -11.57 -21.03
CA THR A 56 0.89 -11.00 -21.98
C THR A 56 2.16 -11.86 -22.10
N GLN A 57 3.01 -11.54 -23.09
CA GLN A 57 4.33 -12.16 -23.27
C GLN A 57 5.45 -11.53 -22.43
N PHE A 58 5.17 -10.46 -21.68
CA PHE A 58 6.18 -9.72 -20.94
C PHE A 58 6.52 -10.42 -19.62
N ALA A 59 7.72 -10.15 -19.10
CA ALA A 59 8.12 -10.65 -17.80
C ALA A 59 7.26 -10.04 -16.68
N SER A 60 6.94 -10.84 -15.66
CA SER A 60 6.16 -10.37 -14.51
C SER A 60 6.85 -9.18 -13.82
N PRO A 61 6.16 -8.06 -13.60
CA PRO A 61 6.67 -6.95 -12.81
C PRO A 61 7.11 -7.38 -11.41
N ILE A 62 8.25 -6.86 -10.95
CA ILE A 62 8.71 -7.01 -9.56
C ILE A 62 8.01 -5.92 -8.73
N ILE A 63 7.29 -6.34 -7.70
CA ILE A 63 6.59 -5.45 -6.78
C ILE A 63 7.25 -5.57 -5.39
N GLU A 64 7.70 -4.46 -4.83
CA GLU A 64 8.32 -4.40 -3.50
C GLU A 64 7.56 -3.43 -2.61
N SER A 65 7.21 -3.88 -1.40
CA SER A 65 6.63 -3.01 -0.37
C SER A 65 7.75 -2.33 0.40
N THR A 66 7.79 -1.00 0.34
CA THR A 66 8.83 -0.16 0.96
C THR A 66 8.25 1.01 1.75
N GLY A 67 6.92 1.05 1.93
CA GLY A 67 6.17 2.20 2.42
C GLY A 67 6.12 3.35 1.40
N THR A 68 5.12 4.23 1.51
CA THR A 68 4.93 5.33 0.55
C THR A 68 6.15 6.27 0.50
N GLY A 69 6.64 6.74 1.65
CA GLY A 69 7.80 7.65 1.70
C GLY A 69 9.10 6.99 1.21
N GLY A 70 9.35 5.74 1.60
CA GLY A 70 10.50 4.96 1.13
C GLY A 70 10.44 4.70 -0.38
N GLY A 71 9.26 4.37 -0.91
CA GLY A 71 9.03 4.18 -2.34
C GLY A 71 9.27 5.45 -3.14
N MET A 72 8.77 6.59 -2.67
CA MET A 72 9.02 7.90 -3.29
C MET A 72 10.51 8.24 -3.32
N LYS A 73 11.25 7.97 -2.23
CA LYS A 73 12.70 8.17 -2.19
C LYS A 73 13.44 7.33 -3.24
N LEU A 74 13.08 6.06 -3.39
CA LEU A 74 13.68 5.16 -4.38
C LEU A 74 13.30 5.56 -5.81
N PHE A 75 12.04 5.92 -6.03
CA PHE A 75 11.54 6.40 -7.32
C PHE A 75 12.22 7.71 -7.73
N CYS A 76 12.31 8.69 -6.84
CA CYS A 76 12.95 9.98 -7.12
C CYS A 76 14.48 9.93 -7.20
N ALA A 77 15.13 8.76 -7.08
CA ALA A 77 16.60 8.65 -7.13
C ALA A 77 17.21 8.87 -8.54
N GLY A 78 16.38 8.98 -9.58
CA GLY A 78 16.81 9.24 -10.96
C GLY A 78 16.03 8.44 -12.00
N VAL A 79 16.48 8.46 -13.25
CA VAL A 79 15.83 7.77 -14.39
C VAL A 79 16.61 6.54 -14.90
N GLY A 80 17.68 6.14 -14.23
CA GLY A 80 18.52 5.01 -14.65
C GLY A 80 17.85 3.64 -14.46
N ALA A 81 18.41 2.61 -15.09
CA ALA A 81 17.91 1.22 -15.02
C ALA A 81 17.85 0.63 -13.60
N GLU A 82 18.68 1.16 -12.69
CA GLU A 82 18.71 0.76 -11.28
C GLU A 82 17.54 1.33 -10.47
N THR A 83 16.83 2.34 -11.00
CA THR A 83 15.72 2.97 -10.29
C THR A 83 14.38 2.31 -10.65
N PRO A 84 13.39 2.31 -9.74
CA PRO A 84 12.04 1.81 -10.02
C PRO A 84 11.33 2.63 -11.10
N ASP A 85 10.42 2.00 -11.84
CA ASP A 85 9.59 2.68 -12.86
C ASP A 85 8.36 3.34 -12.25
N ILE A 86 7.85 2.71 -11.20
CA ILE A 86 6.59 3.05 -10.55
C ILE A 86 6.77 3.17 -9.04
N ALA A 87 6.16 4.20 -8.45
CA ALA A 87 5.92 4.29 -7.01
C ALA A 87 4.42 4.17 -6.72
N ASN A 88 4.02 3.12 -6.00
CA ASN A 88 2.70 3.01 -5.41
C ASN A 88 2.63 3.82 -4.12
N ALA A 89 1.51 4.48 -3.87
CA ALA A 89 1.37 5.38 -2.74
C ALA A 89 -0.02 5.38 -2.13
N SER A 90 -0.06 5.43 -0.80
CA SER A 90 -1.28 5.55 0.00
C SER A 90 -1.64 6.99 0.36
N ARG A 91 -1.02 7.95 -0.33
CA ARG A 91 -1.32 9.38 -0.26
C ARG A 91 -0.78 10.05 -1.52
N ARG A 92 -1.23 11.28 -1.78
CA ARG A 92 -0.65 12.08 -2.86
C ARG A 92 0.83 12.38 -2.57
N MET A 93 1.62 12.55 -3.63
CA MET A 93 3.01 13.01 -3.56
C MET A 93 3.05 14.39 -2.89
N LYS A 94 4.04 14.62 -2.02
CA LYS A 94 4.25 15.94 -1.40
C LYS A 94 5.02 16.85 -2.36
N ALA A 95 4.85 18.16 -2.24
CA ALA A 95 5.65 19.12 -3.01
C ALA A 95 7.17 18.89 -2.88
N SER A 96 7.66 18.63 -1.66
CA SER A 96 9.08 18.34 -1.42
C SER A 96 9.58 17.02 -2.03
N GLU A 97 8.72 16.02 -2.18
CA GLU A 97 9.07 14.77 -2.86
C GLU A 97 9.17 15.00 -4.37
N PHE A 98 8.24 15.76 -4.94
CA PHE A 98 8.27 16.17 -6.33
C PHE A 98 9.53 17.00 -6.64
N GLU A 99 9.84 18.00 -5.82
CA GLU A 99 11.07 18.80 -5.97
C GLU A 99 12.34 17.95 -5.94
N ASN A 100 12.40 16.95 -5.04
CA ASN A 100 13.51 16.01 -5.00
C ASN A 100 13.58 15.15 -6.28
N CYS A 101 12.44 14.69 -6.79
CA CYS A 101 12.35 14.03 -8.09
C CYS A 101 12.92 14.91 -9.22
N GLN A 102 12.49 16.19 -9.30
CA GLN A 102 12.97 17.14 -10.29
C GLN A 102 14.49 17.35 -10.20
N ALA A 103 15.02 17.53 -8.98
CA ALA A 103 16.44 17.73 -8.73
C ALA A 103 17.31 16.54 -9.20
N ASN A 104 16.74 15.33 -9.20
CA ASN A 104 17.41 14.11 -9.66
C ASN A 104 17.06 13.72 -11.10
N GLY A 105 16.44 14.63 -11.87
CA GLY A 105 16.15 14.44 -13.29
C GLY A 105 14.91 13.60 -13.59
N VAL A 106 14.08 13.29 -12.58
CA VAL A 106 12.76 12.67 -12.76
C VAL A 106 11.74 13.79 -12.99
N THR A 107 11.76 14.39 -14.18
CA THR A 107 11.00 15.63 -14.46
C THR A 107 9.55 15.35 -14.84
N ASP A 108 9.32 14.34 -15.66
CA ASP A 108 8.01 14.00 -16.20
C ASP A 108 7.42 12.80 -15.45
N ILE A 109 6.53 13.09 -14.50
CA ILE A 109 5.88 12.08 -13.65
C ILE A 109 4.40 12.03 -14.00
N ILE A 110 3.88 10.83 -14.27
CA ILE A 110 2.44 10.60 -14.46
C ILE A 110 1.87 10.22 -13.10
N GLU A 111 0.82 10.91 -12.64
CA GLU A 111 0.06 10.58 -11.44
C GLU A 111 -1.23 9.87 -11.84
N VAL A 112 -1.51 8.74 -11.22
CA VAL A 112 -2.72 7.94 -11.47
C VAL A 112 -3.37 7.61 -10.14
N GLN A 113 -4.61 8.06 -9.91
CA GLN A 113 -5.40 7.58 -8.77
C GLN A 113 -5.96 6.21 -9.11
N VAL A 114 -5.44 5.15 -8.49
CA VAL A 114 -5.78 3.77 -8.86
C VAL A 114 -7.10 3.28 -8.27
N GLY A 115 -7.60 3.95 -7.25
CA GLY A 115 -8.79 3.59 -6.52
C GLY A 115 -8.80 4.27 -5.15
N LEU A 116 -9.71 3.83 -4.30
CA LEU A 116 -9.82 4.28 -2.93
C LEU A 116 -9.55 3.13 -1.97
N ASP A 117 -9.04 3.50 -0.81
CA ASP A 117 -8.91 2.66 0.36
C ASP A 117 -9.96 3.09 1.38
N GLY A 118 -10.55 2.12 2.07
CA GLY A 118 -11.59 2.33 3.07
C GLY A 118 -11.42 1.33 4.19
N ILE A 119 -11.11 1.78 5.41
CA ILE A 119 -10.99 0.92 6.59
C ILE A 119 -12.28 0.97 7.41
N ALA A 120 -13.01 -0.13 7.44
CA ALA A 120 -14.26 -0.24 8.19
C ALA A 120 -14.02 -0.87 9.57
N LEU A 121 -14.72 -0.33 10.57
CA LEU A 121 -14.97 -1.03 11.82
C LEU A 121 -16.38 -1.61 11.73
N ALA A 122 -16.55 -2.85 12.14
CA ALA A 122 -17.82 -3.56 12.00
C ALA A 122 -18.10 -4.47 13.18
N SER A 123 -19.36 -4.84 13.38
CA SER A 123 -19.81 -5.88 14.30
C SER A 123 -20.76 -6.85 13.60
N SER A 124 -21.17 -7.93 14.26
CA SER A 124 -22.23 -8.79 13.73
C SER A 124 -23.51 -7.99 13.49
N LYS A 125 -24.34 -8.43 12.56
CA LYS A 125 -25.68 -7.87 12.38
C LYS A 125 -26.47 -7.96 13.69
N GLY A 126 -26.99 -6.83 14.17
CA GLY A 126 -27.71 -6.77 15.45
C GLY A 126 -26.83 -6.95 16.69
N GLY A 127 -25.50 -6.96 16.54
CA GLY A 127 -24.54 -6.97 17.63
C GLY A 127 -24.30 -5.57 18.20
N ILE A 128 -23.17 -5.43 18.90
CA ILE A 128 -22.72 -4.18 19.50
C ILE A 128 -22.73 -3.04 18.47
N MET A 129 -23.31 -1.90 18.84
CA MET A 129 -23.32 -0.69 18.03
C MET A 129 -22.70 0.45 18.83
N MET A 130 -21.79 1.17 18.20
CA MET A 130 -21.06 2.28 18.78
C MET A 130 -20.87 3.34 17.72
N ASN A 131 -21.02 4.61 18.10
CA ASN A 131 -20.52 5.71 17.30
C ASN A 131 -19.12 6.05 17.80
N LEU A 132 -18.11 5.64 17.04
CA LEU A 132 -16.72 5.75 17.43
C LEU A 132 -16.11 7.07 16.92
N THR A 133 -14.94 7.41 17.43
CA THR A 133 -14.09 8.46 16.87
C THR A 133 -12.68 7.89 16.69
N PRO A 134 -11.82 8.46 15.82
CA PRO A 134 -10.43 8.03 15.73
C PRO A 134 -9.70 8.05 17.07
N LYS A 135 -10.00 9.05 17.91
CA LYS A 135 -9.51 9.15 19.29
C LYS A 135 -9.89 7.95 20.14
N MET A 136 -11.17 7.58 20.16
CA MET A 136 -11.65 6.41 20.92
C MET A 136 -11.00 5.12 20.42
N VAL A 137 -10.88 4.94 19.10
CA VAL A 137 -10.22 3.76 18.54
C VAL A 137 -8.74 3.71 18.93
N TYR A 138 -8.04 4.84 18.86
CA TYR A 138 -6.66 4.96 19.31
C TYR A 138 -6.50 4.61 20.80
N GLU A 139 -7.31 5.21 21.67
CA GLU A 139 -7.26 4.96 23.12
C GLU A 139 -7.58 3.50 23.47
N ALA A 140 -8.48 2.85 22.72
CA ALA A 140 -8.82 1.44 22.88
C ALA A 140 -7.69 0.49 22.43
N LEU A 141 -6.99 0.83 21.34
CA LEU A 141 -6.16 -0.13 20.61
C LEU A 141 -4.65 0.11 20.71
N ALA A 142 -4.19 1.33 21.01
CA ALA A 142 -2.78 1.62 21.11
C ALA A 142 -2.11 0.81 22.23
N ALA A 143 -0.90 0.31 21.99
CA ALA A 143 -0.10 -0.39 23.00
C ALA A 143 0.32 0.54 24.15
N SER A 144 0.52 1.82 23.84
CA SER A 144 0.89 2.85 24.81
C SER A 144 0.22 4.18 24.46
N PRO A 145 -1.10 4.36 24.72
CA PRO A 145 -1.83 5.55 24.33
C PRO A 145 -1.18 6.80 24.92
N TYR A 146 -0.83 7.74 24.06
CA TYR A 146 -0.11 8.98 24.39
C TYR A 146 1.23 8.75 25.14
N GLY A 147 1.83 7.56 24.97
CA GLY A 147 3.06 7.15 25.64
C GLY A 147 2.87 6.63 27.07
N GLY A 148 1.62 6.54 27.56
CA GLY A 148 1.26 5.97 28.86
C GLY A 148 0.97 4.47 28.81
N GLU A 149 0.68 3.88 29.97
CA GLU A 149 0.26 2.48 30.08
C GLU A 149 -1.16 2.27 29.53
N GLN A 150 -1.34 1.23 28.71
CA GLN A 150 -2.67 0.83 28.25
C GLN A 150 -3.44 0.15 29.39
N THR A 151 -4.50 0.81 29.87
CA THR A 151 -5.28 0.37 31.04
C THR A 151 -6.75 0.08 30.74
N THR A 152 -7.23 0.43 29.54
CA THR A 152 -8.63 0.25 29.16
C THR A 152 -8.95 -1.23 28.95
N LYS A 153 -10.05 -1.71 29.54
CA LYS A 153 -10.49 -3.12 29.44
C LYS A 153 -11.86 -3.24 28.81
N THR A 154 -12.71 -2.23 28.97
CA THR A 154 -14.05 -2.13 28.40
C THR A 154 -14.18 -0.88 27.55
N TRP A 155 -15.14 -0.86 26.62
CA TRP A 155 -15.37 0.32 25.80
C TRP A 155 -15.80 1.54 26.64
N ALA A 156 -16.51 1.32 27.75
CA ALA A 156 -16.85 2.37 28.71
C ALA A 156 -15.64 2.98 29.45
N ASP A 157 -14.50 2.27 29.54
CA ASP A 157 -13.25 2.83 30.08
C ASP A 157 -12.64 3.88 29.12
N VAL A 158 -12.92 3.76 27.82
CA VAL A 158 -12.47 4.68 26.78
C VAL A 158 -13.35 5.93 26.78
N ASP A 159 -14.67 5.74 26.72
CA ASP A 159 -15.64 6.83 26.80
C ASP A 159 -16.95 6.34 27.44
N PRO A 160 -17.52 7.04 28.44
CA PRO A 160 -18.74 6.60 29.14
C PRO A 160 -20.00 6.48 28.27
N SER A 161 -20.02 7.04 27.06
CA SER A 161 -21.11 6.86 26.10
C SER A 161 -21.10 5.50 25.40
N LEU A 162 -19.98 4.77 25.50
CA LEU A 162 -19.81 3.44 24.94
C LEU A 162 -20.27 2.35 25.93
N PRO A 163 -20.61 1.15 25.45
CA PRO A 163 -21.10 0.08 26.31
C PRO A 163 -20.02 -0.45 27.28
N ALA A 164 -20.45 -0.94 28.44
CA ALA A 164 -19.57 -1.59 29.43
C ALA A 164 -19.22 -3.04 29.04
N GLU A 165 -18.92 -3.26 27.76
CA GLU A 165 -18.51 -4.54 27.19
C GLU A 165 -16.98 -4.62 27.12
N PRO A 166 -16.36 -5.80 27.34
CA PRO A 166 -14.93 -5.98 27.14
C PRO A 166 -14.50 -5.59 25.72
N ILE A 167 -13.33 -4.95 25.61
CA ILE A 167 -12.72 -4.67 24.32
C ILE A 167 -12.22 -5.99 23.74
N LEU A 168 -12.84 -6.41 22.63
CA LEU A 168 -12.41 -7.55 21.82
C LEU A 168 -12.49 -7.16 20.36
N VAL A 169 -11.32 -6.97 19.75
CA VAL A 169 -11.16 -6.56 18.37
C VAL A 169 -10.41 -7.62 17.60
N TYR A 170 -11.03 -8.14 16.55
CA TYR A 170 -10.34 -8.93 15.54
C TYR A 170 -9.90 -8.01 14.42
N GLY A 171 -8.68 -8.19 13.92
CA GLY A 171 -8.33 -7.51 12.69
C GLY A 171 -7.03 -7.99 12.05
N PRO A 172 -6.54 -7.29 11.02
CA PRO A 172 -5.45 -7.77 10.16
C PRO A 172 -4.13 -7.88 10.92
N PRO A 173 -3.21 -8.77 10.54
CA PRO A 173 -1.91 -8.92 11.21
C PRO A 173 -0.97 -7.73 10.95
N SER A 174 0.14 -7.65 11.69
CA SER A 174 1.14 -6.57 11.53
C SER A 174 1.75 -6.45 10.13
N THR A 175 1.68 -7.51 9.33
CA THR A 175 2.21 -7.63 7.96
C THR A 175 1.22 -7.20 6.87
N SER A 176 -0.02 -6.88 7.22
CA SER A 176 -1.09 -6.57 6.27
C SER A 176 -1.15 -5.08 5.88
N GLY A 177 -1.42 -4.80 4.60
CA GLY A 177 -1.70 -3.45 4.11
C GLY A 177 -2.96 -2.82 4.74
N THR A 178 -3.93 -3.63 5.15
CA THR A 178 -5.12 -3.19 5.91
C THR A 178 -4.74 -2.73 7.32
N ARG A 179 -3.75 -3.38 7.95
CA ARG A 179 -3.18 -2.91 9.23
C ARG A 179 -2.51 -1.55 9.05
N ASP A 180 -1.80 -1.34 7.96
CA ASP A 180 -1.19 -0.04 7.69
C ASP A 180 -2.23 1.04 7.41
N ALA A 181 -3.33 0.72 6.72
CA ALA A 181 -4.48 1.63 6.60
C ALA A 181 -5.07 2.01 7.96
N LEU A 182 -5.25 1.04 8.88
CA LEU A 182 -5.70 1.32 10.26
C LEU A 182 -4.76 2.30 10.98
N LYS A 183 -3.45 2.08 10.89
CA LYS A 183 -2.44 2.96 11.49
C LYS A 183 -2.54 4.38 10.94
N GLU A 184 -2.47 4.50 9.61
CA GLU A 184 -2.35 5.78 8.90
C GLU A 184 -3.64 6.62 8.97
N LEU A 185 -4.81 5.97 8.87
CA LEU A 185 -6.11 6.67 8.80
C LEU A 185 -6.75 6.91 10.17
N ILE A 186 -6.61 5.96 11.10
CA ILE A 186 -7.38 5.99 12.35
C ILE A 186 -6.47 6.23 13.55
N LEU A 187 -5.44 5.40 13.75
CA LEU A 187 -4.61 5.48 14.96
C LEU A 187 -3.79 6.77 14.99
N GLU A 188 -3.14 7.14 13.88
CA GLU A 188 -2.44 8.42 13.78
C GLU A 188 -3.39 9.61 14.00
N ALA A 189 -4.62 9.55 13.46
CA ALA A 189 -5.59 10.62 13.61
C ALA A 189 -6.04 10.77 15.08
N GLY A 190 -6.26 9.66 15.78
CA GLY A 190 -6.55 9.65 17.22
C GLY A 190 -5.36 10.06 18.09
N CYS A 191 -4.14 9.67 17.73
CA CYS A 191 -2.92 10.06 18.43
C CYS A 191 -2.72 11.58 18.37
N LYS A 192 -2.89 12.19 17.18
CA LYS A 192 -2.70 13.63 16.94
C LYS A 192 -3.69 14.54 17.67
N THR A 193 -4.66 14.00 18.41
CA THR A 193 -5.54 14.83 19.24
C THR A 193 -4.84 15.36 20.49
N ASP A 194 -3.69 14.78 20.86
CA ASP A 194 -2.82 15.28 21.91
C ASP A 194 -1.65 16.10 21.32
N GLU A 195 -1.41 17.29 21.86
CA GLU A 195 -0.41 18.20 21.29
C GLU A 195 1.04 17.72 21.53
N ALA A 196 1.30 16.97 22.60
CA ALA A 196 2.63 16.44 22.87
C ALA A 196 3.02 15.37 21.85
N THR A 197 2.13 14.41 21.59
CA THR A 197 2.33 13.38 20.57
C THR A 197 2.35 13.93 19.15
N LYS A 198 1.53 14.95 18.85
CA LYS A 198 1.57 15.65 17.56
C LYS A 198 2.94 16.28 17.27
N ALA A 199 3.58 16.87 18.28
CA ALA A 199 4.93 17.42 18.15
C ALA A 199 6.01 16.34 17.94
N LEU A 200 5.79 15.11 18.42
CA LEU A 200 6.78 14.03 18.28
C LEU A 200 7.09 13.71 16.82
N LYS A 201 6.12 13.81 15.91
CA LYS A 201 6.33 13.47 14.49
C LYS A 201 7.49 14.25 13.85
N GLU A 202 7.71 15.48 14.29
CA GLU A 202 8.78 16.34 13.77
C GLU A 202 10.10 16.18 14.52
N THR A 203 10.06 15.76 15.79
CA THR A 203 11.24 15.70 16.66
C THR A 203 11.83 14.31 16.81
N ASP A 204 11.01 13.27 16.70
CA ASP A 204 11.37 11.87 16.92
C ASP A 204 10.34 10.95 16.22
N GLU A 205 10.55 10.72 14.92
CA GLU A 205 9.66 9.92 14.07
C GLU A 205 9.54 8.47 14.56
N ASP A 206 10.64 7.86 15.01
CA ASP A 206 10.64 6.49 15.54
C ASP A 206 9.77 6.37 16.80
N ARG A 207 9.87 7.35 17.71
CA ARG A 207 9.02 7.38 18.90
C ARG A 207 7.57 7.69 18.56
N TYR A 208 7.33 8.57 17.59
CA TYR A 208 5.99 8.85 17.09
C TYR A 208 5.34 7.57 16.55
N ASP A 209 6.05 6.81 15.70
CA ASP A 209 5.54 5.57 15.13
C ASP A 209 5.23 4.55 16.23
N GLN A 210 6.11 4.41 17.22
CA GLN A 210 5.87 3.54 18.36
C GLN A 210 4.60 3.93 19.14
N VAL A 211 4.44 5.21 19.47
CA VAL A 211 3.32 5.69 20.31
C VAL A 211 2.01 5.73 19.55
N CYS A 212 2.03 6.12 18.28
CA CYS A 212 0.83 6.38 17.50
C CYS A 212 0.35 5.20 16.67
N THR A 213 1.18 4.18 16.44
CA THR A 213 0.83 3.10 15.50
C THR A 213 0.96 1.69 16.06
N GLU A 214 1.66 1.49 17.19
CA GLU A 214 1.77 0.18 17.82
C GLU A 214 0.44 -0.24 18.46
N VAL A 215 -0.04 -1.43 18.10
CA VAL A 215 -1.31 -1.99 18.59
C VAL A 215 -1.04 -2.90 19.78
N ARG A 216 -1.89 -2.82 20.82
CA ARG A 216 -1.80 -3.65 22.03
C ARG A 216 -1.82 -5.15 21.71
N SER A 217 -1.12 -5.93 22.53
CA SER A 217 -0.96 -7.40 22.35
C SER A 217 -1.43 -8.20 23.57
N ASP A 218 -2.25 -7.60 24.42
CA ASP A 218 -2.77 -8.16 25.67
C ASP A 218 -4.06 -8.97 25.53
N GLY A 219 -4.44 -9.31 24.30
CA GLY A 219 -5.61 -10.12 23.97
C GLY A 219 -6.90 -9.34 23.71
N ALA A 220 -6.92 -8.01 23.96
CA ALA A 220 -8.03 -7.16 23.54
C ALA A 220 -8.03 -6.92 22.02
N TYR A 221 -6.85 -6.96 21.41
CA TYR A 221 -6.67 -7.04 19.96
C TYR A 221 -6.16 -8.44 19.59
N VAL A 222 -6.81 -9.09 18.62
CA VAL A 222 -6.47 -10.44 18.16
C VAL A 222 -6.24 -10.43 16.65
N ASP A 223 -4.96 -10.50 16.27
CA ASP A 223 -4.55 -10.63 14.87
C ASP A 223 -5.19 -11.86 14.22
N GLN A 224 -5.76 -11.65 13.03
CA GLN A 224 -6.21 -12.71 12.13
C GLN A 224 -5.18 -12.92 11.01
N GLY A 225 -5.42 -13.90 10.13
CA GLY A 225 -4.56 -14.09 8.95
C GLY A 225 -4.71 -12.95 7.95
N GLU A 226 -3.88 -12.96 6.90
CA GLU A 226 -3.87 -11.96 5.80
C GLU A 226 -5.21 -11.84 5.03
N GLN A 227 -6.16 -12.74 5.27
CA GLN A 227 -7.46 -12.74 4.62
C GLN A 227 -8.49 -12.06 5.51
N ASP A 228 -8.92 -10.85 5.14
CA ASP A 228 -9.88 -10.06 5.90
C ASP A 228 -11.24 -10.77 6.09
N ASN A 229 -11.62 -11.66 5.18
CA ASN A 229 -12.80 -12.53 5.32
C ASN A 229 -12.80 -13.38 6.60
N LEU A 230 -11.62 -13.71 7.15
CA LEU A 230 -11.52 -14.42 8.43
C LEU A 230 -12.03 -13.55 9.59
N ILE A 231 -11.83 -12.24 9.50
CA ILE A 231 -12.28 -11.27 10.50
C ILE A 231 -13.81 -11.18 10.47
N VAL A 232 -14.41 -11.10 9.28
CA VAL A 232 -15.88 -11.14 9.08
C VAL A 232 -16.49 -12.39 9.75
N GLN A 233 -15.93 -13.57 9.49
CA GLN A 233 -16.40 -14.83 10.07
C GLN A 233 -16.29 -14.86 11.61
N LYS A 234 -15.24 -14.25 12.17
CA LYS A 234 -15.05 -14.18 13.63
C LYS A 234 -16.09 -13.30 14.31
N ILE A 235 -16.40 -12.14 13.72
CA ILE A 235 -17.39 -11.23 14.31
C ILE A 235 -18.81 -11.72 14.09
N GLU A 236 -19.13 -12.39 12.98
CA GLU A 236 -20.44 -13.03 12.77
C GLU A 236 -20.80 -13.97 13.92
N GLY A 237 -19.82 -14.72 14.43
CA GLY A 237 -19.99 -15.64 15.57
C GLY A 237 -19.93 -14.99 16.95
N ASN A 238 -19.66 -13.69 17.06
CA ASN A 238 -19.49 -13.00 18.34
C ASN A 238 -20.08 -11.58 18.30
N PRO A 239 -21.32 -11.39 18.80
CA PRO A 239 -22.02 -10.11 18.68
C PRO A 239 -21.43 -8.97 19.52
N ASN A 240 -20.52 -9.25 20.45
CA ASN A 240 -19.86 -8.23 21.27
C ASN A 240 -18.45 -7.88 20.76
N ALA A 241 -17.96 -8.55 19.72
CA ALA A 241 -16.67 -8.26 19.12
C ALA A 241 -16.76 -7.20 18.01
N VAL A 242 -15.66 -6.48 17.80
CA VAL A 242 -15.46 -5.57 16.68
C VAL A 242 -14.47 -6.18 15.69
N GLY A 243 -14.71 -5.98 14.41
CA GLY A 243 -13.84 -6.39 13.31
C GLY A 243 -13.30 -5.16 12.61
N ILE A 244 -12.05 -5.23 12.15
CA ILE A 244 -11.42 -4.18 11.34
C ILE A 244 -10.99 -4.79 10.02
N PHE A 245 -11.47 -4.27 8.89
CA PHE A 245 -11.13 -4.77 7.56
C PHE A 245 -11.44 -3.74 6.47
N GLY A 246 -10.99 -4.00 5.23
CA GLY A 246 -11.33 -3.15 4.08
C GLY A 246 -12.85 -3.07 3.84
N TYR A 247 -13.35 -1.89 3.46
CA TYR A 247 -14.77 -1.59 3.30
C TYR A 247 -15.51 -2.54 2.33
N SER A 248 -14.87 -2.98 1.26
CA SER A 248 -15.47 -3.94 0.32
C SER A 248 -15.93 -5.23 1.01
N TYR A 249 -15.21 -5.71 2.03
CA TYR A 249 -15.65 -6.86 2.83
C TYR A 249 -16.88 -6.57 3.70
N LEU A 250 -17.07 -5.31 4.13
CA LEU A 250 -18.31 -4.88 4.77
C LEU A 250 -19.47 -4.90 3.76
N GLU A 251 -19.26 -4.27 2.60
CA GLU A 251 -20.27 -4.16 1.54
C GLU A 251 -20.75 -5.53 1.05
N GLU A 252 -19.83 -6.48 0.86
CA GLU A 252 -20.13 -7.86 0.43
C GLU A 252 -20.86 -8.70 1.49
N ASN A 253 -20.86 -8.29 2.76
CA ASN A 253 -21.39 -9.08 3.88
C ASN A 253 -22.43 -8.32 4.73
N LEU A 254 -23.13 -7.32 4.16
CA LEU A 254 -24.13 -6.51 4.87
C LEU A 254 -25.34 -7.30 5.43
N ASP A 255 -25.54 -8.53 4.98
CA ASP A 255 -26.50 -9.49 5.51
C ASP A 255 -26.05 -10.11 6.85
N LYS A 256 -24.74 -10.19 7.11
CA LYS A 256 -24.12 -10.82 8.28
C LYS A 256 -23.51 -9.86 9.27
N VAL A 257 -22.99 -8.74 8.78
CA VAL A 257 -22.29 -7.72 9.58
C VAL A 257 -22.90 -6.34 9.35
N GLN A 258 -22.51 -5.40 10.21
CA GLN A 258 -22.91 -4.00 10.13
C GLN A 258 -21.70 -3.11 10.45
N GLY A 259 -21.60 -1.99 9.74
CA GLY A 259 -20.56 -0.99 9.99
C GLY A 259 -20.84 -0.22 11.27
N LEU A 260 -19.78 0.13 11.98
CA LEU A 260 -19.82 1.06 13.10
C LEU A 260 -19.58 2.48 12.59
N PRO A 261 -20.48 3.43 12.84
CA PRO A 261 -20.27 4.82 12.46
C PRO A 261 -19.02 5.40 13.12
N MET A 262 -18.36 6.30 12.41
CA MET A 262 -17.24 7.07 12.91
C MET A 262 -17.52 8.56 12.78
N ASN A 263 -17.45 9.30 13.89
CA ASN A 263 -17.88 10.71 13.97
C ASN A 263 -19.33 10.92 13.49
N GLY A 264 -20.20 9.93 13.68
CA GLY A 264 -21.59 9.94 13.20
C GLY A 264 -21.76 9.65 11.71
N VAL A 265 -20.67 9.32 11.00
CA VAL A 265 -20.69 8.98 9.57
C VAL A 265 -20.59 7.48 9.39
N ASP A 266 -21.55 6.89 8.68
CA ASP A 266 -21.55 5.45 8.38
C ASP A 266 -20.49 5.10 7.32
N PRO A 267 -19.84 3.93 7.40
CA PRO A 267 -18.92 3.45 6.36
C PRO A 267 -19.72 2.93 5.16
N THR A 268 -20.21 3.85 4.31
CA THR A 268 -20.89 3.55 3.05
C THR A 268 -20.00 3.93 1.87
N TYR A 269 -20.29 3.39 0.68
CA TYR A 269 -19.59 3.76 -0.55
C TYR A 269 -19.64 5.28 -0.79
N GLU A 270 -20.81 5.89 -0.58
CA GLU A 270 -21.00 7.33 -0.73
C GLU A 270 -20.04 8.11 0.19
N ASN A 271 -20.04 7.81 1.49
CA ASN A 271 -19.21 8.51 2.47
C ASN A 271 -17.71 8.24 2.31
N ILE A 272 -17.33 7.07 1.79
CA ILE A 272 -15.94 6.73 1.49
C ILE A 272 -15.47 7.46 0.23
N SER A 273 -16.30 7.48 -0.82
CA SER A 273 -15.97 8.13 -2.08
C SER A 273 -15.94 9.66 -1.99
N SER A 274 -16.73 10.24 -1.08
CA SER A 274 -16.72 11.67 -0.78
C SER A 274 -15.64 12.07 0.26
N PHE A 275 -14.96 11.09 0.86
CA PHE A 275 -14.03 11.25 1.97
C PHE A 275 -14.64 11.85 3.26
N GLU A 276 -15.97 11.80 3.40
CA GLU A 276 -16.65 12.17 4.64
C GLU A 276 -16.43 11.15 5.76
N TYR A 277 -16.28 9.87 5.42
CA TYR A 277 -15.91 8.84 6.37
C TYR A 277 -14.40 8.92 6.69
N PRO A 278 -13.97 9.07 7.96
CA PRO A 278 -12.57 9.31 8.31
C PRO A 278 -11.59 8.21 7.89
N GLY A 279 -12.08 6.98 7.74
CA GLY A 279 -11.28 5.83 7.31
C GLY A 279 -11.14 5.70 5.80
N ALA A 280 -11.24 6.78 5.03
CA ALA A 280 -11.16 6.75 3.56
C ALA A 280 -10.00 7.59 3.02
N ARG A 281 -9.41 7.16 1.91
CA ARG A 281 -8.39 7.93 1.19
C ARG A 281 -8.24 7.49 -0.27
N PRO A 282 -7.71 8.37 -1.14
CA PRO A 282 -7.28 7.97 -2.46
C PRO A 282 -5.94 7.21 -2.42
N LEU A 283 -5.82 6.21 -3.30
CA LEU A 283 -4.60 5.47 -3.57
C LEU A 283 -4.03 5.89 -4.92
N PHE A 284 -2.71 5.96 -5.02
CA PHE A 284 -2.02 6.46 -6.20
C PHE A 284 -0.93 5.52 -6.71
N MET A 285 -0.63 5.71 -7.99
CA MET A 285 0.51 5.16 -8.70
C MET A 285 1.20 6.30 -9.44
N TYR A 286 2.51 6.43 -9.28
CA TYR A 286 3.34 7.41 -9.99
C TYR A 286 4.25 6.70 -10.96
N VAL A 287 4.32 7.17 -12.20
CA VAL A 287 5.08 6.53 -13.27
C VAL A 287 6.09 7.52 -13.86
N LYS A 288 7.33 7.09 -14.08
CA LYS A 288 8.30 7.88 -14.83
C LYS A 288 7.95 7.84 -16.31
N LYS A 289 7.58 8.98 -16.89
CA LYS A 289 7.27 9.05 -18.32
C LYS A 289 8.48 8.65 -19.18
N ALA A 290 9.69 9.00 -18.74
CA ALA A 290 10.95 8.60 -19.38
C ALA A 290 11.14 7.07 -19.50
N HIS A 291 10.44 6.27 -18.69
CA HIS A 291 10.52 4.81 -18.70
C HIS A 291 9.51 4.16 -19.64
N LEU A 292 8.48 4.87 -20.11
CA LEU A 292 7.41 4.29 -20.94
C LEU A 292 7.89 3.65 -22.24
N ASP A 293 8.87 4.26 -22.91
CA ASP A 293 9.45 3.75 -24.15
C ASP A 293 10.72 2.94 -23.92
N ALA A 294 11.35 3.11 -22.75
CA ALA A 294 12.58 2.42 -22.40
C ALA A 294 12.33 1.02 -21.85
N ILE A 295 11.24 0.81 -21.09
CA ILE A 295 10.96 -0.44 -20.40
C ILE A 295 9.87 -1.21 -21.14
N PRO A 296 10.19 -2.40 -21.70
CA PRO A 296 9.21 -3.22 -22.40
C PRO A 296 7.99 -3.54 -21.52
N GLY A 297 6.79 -3.40 -22.07
CA GLY A 297 5.54 -3.76 -21.41
C GLY A 297 5.00 -2.73 -20.44
N LEU A 298 5.68 -1.60 -20.19
CA LEU A 298 5.23 -0.63 -19.18
C LEU A 298 3.88 0.00 -19.53
N LYS A 299 3.66 0.36 -20.81
CA LYS A 299 2.37 0.90 -21.27
C LYS A 299 1.23 -0.14 -21.16
N GLU A 300 1.54 -1.39 -21.47
CA GLU A 300 0.62 -2.51 -21.36
C GLU A 300 0.29 -2.81 -19.89
N PHE A 301 1.26 -2.68 -18.99
CA PHE A 301 1.03 -2.83 -17.54
C PHE A 301 0.11 -1.75 -16.99
N LEU A 302 0.26 -0.49 -17.43
CA LEU A 302 -0.68 0.59 -17.09
C LEU A 302 -2.08 0.32 -17.65
N SER A 303 -2.17 -0.24 -18.86
CA SER A 303 -3.45 -0.65 -19.45
C SER A 303 -4.09 -1.81 -18.69
N GLN A 304 -3.29 -2.75 -18.16
CA GLN A 304 -3.77 -3.86 -17.33
C GLN A 304 -4.39 -3.34 -16.02
N TRP A 305 -3.79 -2.33 -15.37
CA TRP A 305 -4.40 -1.66 -14.22
C TRP A 305 -5.79 -1.13 -14.55
N ALA A 306 -5.91 -0.38 -15.64
CA ALA A 306 -7.19 0.20 -16.05
C ALA A 306 -8.26 -0.85 -16.38
N GLY A 307 -7.86 -1.99 -16.93
CA GLY A 307 -8.76 -3.13 -17.16
C GLY A 307 -9.26 -3.79 -15.87
N MET A 308 -8.65 -3.53 -14.71
CA MET A 308 -8.91 -4.27 -13.47
C MET A 308 -9.52 -3.45 -12.32
N TRP A 309 -9.38 -2.12 -12.31
CA TRP A 309 -9.78 -1.25 -11.18
C TRP A 309 -11.26 -0.81 -11.16
N GLY A 310 -12.08 -1.31 -12.11
CA GLY A 310 -13.51 -0.98 -12.16
C GLY A 310 -14.29 -1.55 -10.97
N LYS A 311 -15.50 -1.02 -10.73
CA LYS A 311 -16.38 -1.42 -9.61
C LYS A 311 -16.66 -2.92 -9.55
N ASP A 312 -16.86 -3.56 -10.69
CA ASP A 312 -17.06 -5.02 -10.79
C ASP A 312 -15.78 -5.77 -11.17
N GLY A 313 -14.64 -5.08 -11.16
CA GLY A 313 -13.34 -5.56 -11.58
C GLY A 313 -12.67 -6.48 -10.57
N PRO A 314 -11.61 -7.20 -10.98
CA PRO A 314 -10.85 -8.09 -10.08
C PRO A 314 -10.28 -7.40 -8.84
N LEU A 315 -9.91 -6.11 -8.91
CA LEU A 315 -9.33 -5.41 -7.77
C LEU A 315 -10.36 -5.12 -6.67
N ALA A 316 -11.63 -4.91 -7.04
CA ALA A 316 -12.71 -4.72 -6.07
C ALA A 316 -12.89 -5.95 -5.17
N LYS A 317 -12.80 -7.14 -5.77
CA LYS A 317 -12.93 -8.45 -5.08
C LYS A 317 -11.85 -8.73 -4.04
N ILE A 318 -10.77 -7.95 -4.04
CA ILE A 318 -9.65 -8.11 -3.09
C ILE A 318 -9.46 -6.90 -2.19
N GLY A 319 -10.37 -5.92 -2.20
CA GLY A 319 -10.30 -4.80 -1.28
C GLY A 319 -10.54 -3.43 -1.88
N LEU A 320 -10.22 -3.24 -3.16
CA LEU A 320 -10.10 -1.89 -3.75
C LEU A 320 -11.47 -1.26 -3.95
N VAL A 321 -11.69 -0.08 -3.39
CA VAL A 321 -12.92 0.66 -3.67
C VAL A 321 -12.74 1.42 -4.98
N ALA A 322 -13.62 1.19 -5.95
CA ALA A 322 -13.50 1.85 -7.25
C ALA A 322 -13.68 3.37 -7.12
N ASN A 323 -12.89 4.11 -7.90
CA ASN A 323 -12.98 5.56 -7.98
C ASN A 323 -14.40 6.03 -8.35
N PRO A 324 -14.82 7.22 -7.88
CA PRO A 324 -15.97 7.91 -8.45
C PRO A 324 -15.73 8.26 -9.92
N ASP A 325 -16.81 8.52 -10.67
CA ASP A 325 -16.78 8.63 -12.14
C ASP A 325 -15.75 9.63 -12.69
N ASP A 326 -15.60 10.79 -12.03
CA ASP A 326 -14.66 11.84 -12.41
C ASP A 326 -13.20 11.40 -12.20
N ALA A 327 -12.88 10.83 -11.05
CA ALA A 327 -11.56 10.30 -10.74
C ALA A 327 -11.23 9.07 -11.62
N ALA A 328 -12.21 8.23 -11.94
CA ALA A 328 -12.04 7.11 -12.85
C ALA A 328 -11.74 7.59 -14.28
N ALA A 329 -12.44 8.62 -14.76
CA ALA A 329 -12.16 9.24 -16.06
C ALA A 329 -10.74 9.83 -16.11
N ALA A 330 -10.33 10.57 -15.08
CA ALA A 330 -8.99 11.13 -14.97
C ALA A 330 -7.90 10.04 -14.93
N ALA A 331 -8.11 8.98 -14.15
CA ALA A 331 -7.17 7.86 -14.05
C ALA A 331 -7.01 7.12 -15.38
N ASN A 332 -8.12 6.88 -16.11
CA ASN A 332 -8.08 6.30 -17.45
C ASN A 332 -7.33 7.20 -18.44
N ALA A 333 -7.60 8.51 -18.44
CA ALA A 333 -6.87 9.45 -19.29
C ALA A 333 -5.37 9.47 -18.97
N ALA A 334 -4.99 9.43 -17.69
CA ALA A 334 -3.59 9.43 -17.27
C ALA A 334 -2.81 8.22 -17.82
N VAL A 335 -3.41 7.04 -17.87
CA VAL A 335 -2.76 5.82 -18.40
C VAL A 335 -2.82 5.66 -19.92
N THR A 336 -3.61 6.48 -20.62
CA THR A 336 -3.69 6.47 -22.10
C THR A 336 -2.97 7.65 -22.74
N GLU A 337 -3.07 8.84 -22.14
CA GLU A 337 -2.53 10.10 -22.65
C GLU A 337 -1.16 10.42 -22.04
N TYR A 338 -0.82 9.80 -20.91
CA TYR A 338 0.45 10.00 -20.21
C TYR A 338 0.71 11.46 -19.85
N THR A 339 -0.35 12.14 -19.39
CA THR A 339 -0.30 13.50 -18.86
C THR A 339 0.56 13.54 -17.61
N THR A 340 1.45 14.53 -17.53
CA THR A 340 2.36 14.69 -16.41
C THR A 340 1.72 15.54 -15.33
N LEU A 341 1.98 15.17 -14.07
CA LEU A 341 1.63 15.91 -12.87
C LEU A 341 2.21 17.33 -12.92
N ASP A 342 1.35 18.33 -12.70
CA ASP A 342 1.77 19.70 -12.45
C ASP A 342 2.14 19.85 -10.98
N GLY A 343 3.42 20.05 -10.69
CA GLY A 343 3.92 20.22 -9.33
C GLY A 343 3.31 21.41 -8.58
N SER A 344 2.73 22.39 -9.27
CA SER A 344 2.05 23.52 -8.63
C SER A 344 0.72 23.16 -7.97
N GLU A 345 0.17 21.98 -8.28
CA GLU A 345 -1.04 21.44 -7.64
C GLU A 345 -0.75 20.70 -6.33
N LEU A 346 0.51 20.46 -6.01
CA LEU A 346 0.91 19.74 -4.81
C LEU A 346 0.95 20.67 -3.59
N LYS A 347 0.65 20.07 -2.43
CA LYS A 347 0.70 20.73 -1.12
C LYS A 347 1.91 20.25 -0.32
#